data_AF-A0A434CPL6-F1
#
_entry.id   AF-A0A434CPL6-F1
#
_cell.length_a   1.000
_cell.length_b   1.000
_cell.length_c   1.000
_cell.angle_alpha   90.00
_cell.angle_beta   90.00
_cell.angle_gamma   90.00
#
_symmetry.space_group_name_H-M   'P 1'
#
loop_
_entity.id
_entity.type
_entity.pdbx_description
1 polymer ?
#
loop_
_entity_poly.entity_id
_entity_poly.type
_entity_poly.pdbx_seq_one_letter_code
_entity_poly.pdbx_strand_id
1 'polypeptide(L)'
;MLLAADVAPIDALVEALRQRGMIPVPIFVSSLKDPASLAFVETALSTLKPASIITATAFASGAEPGIETLFDRAGVPVFQVIVATTRRDIWQNNQRGLAPADLAMHVVLPELDGRILAGAISFKGESETDPALAFRAFANRPEPDRVAQVANRVEAFIRLQRTPRAERKLAILIPDYPSAPGRTGYAVGLDVPSSVLAMLHDLREQGYAVEEIPQTPRALLDRLEKGGQGLALKEYLTFSNQVPPAAIAALEAAWGKAEDETGLCEAPPSVLPDISPARGEIELSLRLSPTTSVAEGATASELPISPLAGEMSGRTEGGVQAPTVAKFPFRAATFGNITVALAPDRGRSTNRRADYHDPTLPPRHALIAFGLWLRKSLGVHALINVGAHGTLEWLPGKTVALSETCFPEIVTGPLPVIYPFIVSNP
;
A
#
# COMPACT_ATOMS: atom_id res chain seq x y z
N MET A 1 -10.68 -31.00 3.53
CA MET A 1 -9.22 -30.77 3.57
C MET A 1 -8.51 -31.91 4.31
N LEU A 2 -8.66 -32.01 5.65
CA LEU A 2 -7.95 -33.03 6.45
C LEU A 2 -8.27 -34.48 6.04
N LEU A 3 -9.56 -34.85 5.96
CA LEU A 3 -9.98 -36.20 5.56
C LEU A 3 -9.58 -36.58 4.13
N ALA A 4 -9.28 -35.60 3.29
CA ALA A 4 -8.84 -35.79 1.90
C ALA A 4 -7.32 -35.69 1.74
N ALA A 5 -6.57 -35.56 2.85
CA ALA A 5 -5.13 -35.31 2.86
C ALA A 5 -4.66 -34.09 2.01
N ASP A 6 -5.56 -33.13 1.75
CA ASP A 6 -5.27 -31.92 0.97
C ASP A 6 -4.76 -30.78 1.88
N VAL A 7 -3.81 -31.06 2.78
CA VAL A 7 -3.37 -30.15 3.85
C VAL A 7 -2.02 -29.46 3.60
N ALA A 8 -1.37 -29.75 2.47
CA ALA A 8 -0.06 -29.20 2.12
C ALA A 8 0.07 -27.66 2.24
N PRO A 9 -0.95 -26.84 1.90
CA PRO A 9 -0.91 -25.39 2.14
C PRO A 9 -0.80 -25.02 3.62
N ILE A 10 -1.46 -25.76 4.50
CA ILE A 10 -1.42 -25.53 5.95
C ILE A 10 -0.06 -25.95 6.51
N ASP A 11 0.48 -27.08 6.07
CA ASP A 11 1.81 -27.54 6.49
C ASP A 11 2.89 -26.53 6.10
N ALA A 12 2.84 -26.01 4.86
CA ALA A 12 3.75 -24.98 4.40
C ALA A 12 3.65 -23.69 5.23
N LEU A 13 2.43 -23.25 5.57
CA LEU A 13 2.23 -22.09 6.42
C LEU A 13 2.71 -22.31 7.85
N VAL A 14 2.43 -23.48 8.44
CA VAL A 14 2.93 -23.88 9.76
C VAL A 14 4.46 -23.80 9.80
N GLU A 15 5.12 -24.35 8.79
CA GLU A 15 6.58 -24.31 8.70
C GLU A 15 7.12 -22.88 8.55
N ALA A 16 6.51 -22.09 7.66
CA ALA A 16 6.89 -20.69 7.49
C ALA A 16 6.72 -19.86 8.77
N LEU A 17 5.67 -20.12 9.56
CA LEU A 17 5.46 -19.46 10.85
C LEU A 17 6.50 -19.91 11.90
N ARG A 18 6.84 -21.20 11.95
CA ARG A 18 7.88 -21.74 12.84
C ARG A 18 9.26 -21.14 12.58
N GLN A 19 9.61 -20.97 11.31
CA GLN A 19 10.87 -20.34 10.91
C GLN A 19 11.00 -18.88 11.40
N ARG A 20 9.88 -18.24 11.72
CA ARG A 20 9.81 -16.88 12.32
C ARG A 20 9.64 -16.91 13.84
N GLY A 21 9.90 -18.05 14.48
CA GLY A 21 9.84 -18.21 15.93
C GLY A 21 8.42 -18.22 16.51
N MET A 22 7.40 -18.47 15.69
CA MET A 22 6.02 -18.61 16.15
C MET A 22 5.68 -20.09 16.43
N ILE A 23 4.70 -20.32 17.31
CA ILE A 23 4.19 -21.66 17.64
C ILE A 23 2.79 -21.80 17.02
N PRO A 24 2.68 -22.25 15.76
CA PRO A 24 1.39 -22.47 15.13
C PRO A 24 0.71 -23.72 15.67
N VAL A 25 -0.59 -23.63 15.91
CA VAL A 25 -1.45 -24.75 16.34
C VAL A 25 -2.59 -24.89 15.32
N PRO A 26 -2.46 -25.77 14.32
CA PRO A 26 -3.50 -25.96 13.33
C PRO A 26 -4.70 -26.68 13.95
N ILE A 27 -5.89 -26.07 13.83
CA ILE A 27 -7.15 -26.63 14.31
C ILE A 27 -8.07 -26.86 13.11
N PHE A 28 -8.61 -28.07 12.99
CA PHE A 28 -9.54 -28.45 11.94
C PHE A 28 -10.91 -28.70 12.55
N VAL A 29 -11.91 -28.00 12.04
CA VAL A 29 -13.32 -28.15 12.40
C VAL A 29 -14.18 -28.30 11.15
N SER A 30 -15.36 -28.90 11.29
CA SER A 30 -16.30 -29.08 10.17
C SER A 30 -16.96 -27.75 9.79
N SER A 31 -17.38 -26.97 10.80
CA SER A 31 -18.02 -25.67 10.62
C SER A 31 -17.99 -24.89 11.94
N LEU A 32 -17.79 -23.57 11.88
CA LEU A 32 -17.96 -22.71 13.06
C LEU A 32 -19.43 -22.45 13.40
N LYS A 33 -20.37 -22.90 12.56
CA LYS A 33 -21.82 -22.89 12.84
C LYS A 33 -22.28 -24.11 13.64
N ASP A 34 -21.45 -25.15 13.72
CA ASP A 34 -21.73 -26.34 14.52
C ASP A 34 -21.39 -26.05 15.99
N PRO A 35 -22.36 -26.16 16.94
CA PRO A 35 -22.12 -25.82 18.35
C PRO A 35 -20.98 -26.61 19.00
N ALA A 36 -20.80 -27.89 18.62
CA ALA A 36 -19.72 -28.72 19.18
C ALA A 36 -18.35 -28.24 18.69
N SER A 37 -18.22 -27.96 17.40
CA SER A 37 -17.02 -27.35 16.81
C SER A 37 -16.71 -25.98 17.41
N LEU A 38 -17.73 -25.14 17.61
CA LEU A 38 -17.57 -23.84 18.24
C LEU A 38 -17.05 -23.95 19.67
N ALA A 39 -17.69 -24.78 20.51
CA ALA A 39 -17.28 -25.00 21.90
C ALA A 39 -15.85 -25.56 22.01
N PHE A 40 -15.45 -26.43 21.06
CA PHE A 40 -14.09 -26.94 20.98
C PHE A 40 -13.08 -25.82 20.71
N VAL A 41 -13.36 -24.94 19.73
CA VAL A 41 -12.47 -23.81 19.41
C VAL A 41 -12.43 -22.81 20.56
N GLU A 42 -13.54 -22.50 21.22
CA GLU A 42 -13.56 -21.62 22.40
C GLU A 42 -12.71 -22.17 23.56
N THR A 43 -12.79 -23.48 23.79
CA THR A 43 -11.93 -24.17 24.77
C THR A 43 -10.46 -24.07 24.38
N ALA A 44 -10.14 -24.26 23.09
CA ALA A 44 -8.78 -24.12 22.59
C ALA A 44 -8.25 -22.68 22.74
N LEU A 45 -9.04 -21.66 22.39
CA LEU A 45 -8.65 -20.25 22.51
C LEU A 45 -8.40 -19.84 23.97
N SER A 46 -9.28 -20.24 24.88
CA SER A 46 -9.12 -19.94 26.32
C SER A 46 -7.90 -20.62 26.94
N THR A 47 -7.55 -21.82 26.47
CA THR A 47 -6.39 -22.58 26.93
C THR A 47 -5.08 -22.06 26.32
N LEU A 48 -5.04 -21.89 25.00
CA LEU A 48 -3.84 -21.54 24.25
C LEU A 48 -3.49 -20.05 24.31
N LYS A 49 -4.50 -19.19 24.46
CA LYS A 49 -4.37 -17.72 24.48
C LYS A 49 -3.48 -17.20 23.33
N PRO A 50 -3.87 -17.45 22.07
CA PRO A 50 -3.03 -17.14 20.92
C PRO A 50 -2.81 -15.63 20.78
N ALA A 51 -1.70 -15.20 20.18
CA ALA A 51 -1.45 -13.79 19.85
C ALA A 51 -2.23 -13.31 18.60
N SER A 52 -2.62 -14.26 17.75
CA SER A 52 -3.41 -14.03 16.53
C SER A 52 -4.08 -15.33 16.08
N ILE A 53 -5.12 -15.21 15.27
CA ILE A 53 -5.83 -16.33 14.64
C ILE A 53 -5.65 -16.22 13.13
N ILE A 54 -5.40 -17.36 12.45
CA ILE A 54 -5.35 -17.43 10.99
C ILE A 54 -6.45 -18.38 10.51
N THR A 55 -7.45 -17.84 9.82
CA THR A 55 -8.59 -18.57 9.29
C THR A 55 -8.35 -18.98 7.84
N ALA A 56 -8.41 -20.28 7.58
CA ALA A 56 -8.48 -20.84 6.23
C ALA A 56 -9.91 -21.26 5.83
N THR A 57 -10.88 -21.09 6.74
CA THR A 57 -12.29 -21.37 6.51
C THR A 57 -12.92 -20.21 5.73
N ALA A 58 -13.20 -20.44 4.45
CA ALA A 58 -13.72 -19.47 3.47
C ALA A 58 -15.21 -19.11 3.66
N PHE A 59 -15.63 -18.94 4.90
CA PHE A 59 -17.00 -18.61 5.27
C PHE A 59 -17.01 -17.68 6.47
N ALA A 60 -18.03 -16.81 6.51
CA ALA A 60 -18.38 -16.07 7.70
C ALA A 60 -18.78 -17.03 8.84
N SER A 61 -18.46 -16.65 10.07
CA SER A 61 -18.87 -17.35 11.29
C SER A 61 -20.39 -17.36 11.45
N GLY A 62 -21.09 -16.45 10.77
CA GLY A 62 -22.54 -16.47 10.61
C GLY A 62 -23.30 -15.74 11.71
N ALA A 63 -22.66 -14.82 12.43
CA ALA A 63 -23.37 -13.90 13.30
C ALA A 63 -24.27 -12.99 12.46
N GLU A 64 -25.53 -12.85 12.88
CA GLU A 64 -26.37 -11.76 12.37
C GLU A 64 -25.74 -10.41 12.76
N PRO A 65 -25.98 -9.33 11.97
CA PRO A 65 -25.46 -8.01 12.31
C PRO A 65 -25.79 -7.64 13.76
N GLY A 66 -24.76 -7.35 14.56
CA GLY A 66 -24.89 -6.97 15.97
C GLY A 66 -24.73 -8.09 16.99
N ILE A 67 -24.53 -9.35 16.57
CA ILE A 67 -24.17 -10.46 17.46
C ILE A 67 -22.64 -10.61 17.49
N GLU A 68 -22.05 -10.68 18.69
CA GLU A 68 -20.61 -10.96 18.82
C GLU A 68 -20.26 -12.34 18.27
N THR A 69 -19.34 -12.36 17.32
CA THR A 69 -18.72 -13.58 16.80
C THR A 69 -17.72 -14.17 17.81
N LEU A 70 -17.28 -15.40 17.56
CA LEU A 70 -16.12 -15.99 18.23
C LEU A 70 -14.89 -15.08 18.17
N PHE A 71 -14.70 -14.40 17.04
CA PHE A 71 -13.53 -13.59 16.76
C PHE A 71 -13.53 -12.28 17.55
N ASP A 72 -14.70 -11.67 17.72
CA ASP A 72 -14.87 -10.48 18.57
C ASP A 72 -14.47 -10.77 20.02
N ARG A 73 -14.93 -11.90 20.56
CA ARG A 73 -14.60 -12.35 21.91
C ARG A 73 -13.13 -12.73 22.09
N ALA A 74 -12.46 -13.15 21.02
CA ALA A 74 -11.05 -13.56 21.09
C ALA A 74 -10.11 -12.38 21.38
N GLY A 75 -10.48 -11.15 20.98
CA GLY A 75 -9.72 -9.93 21.28
C GLY A 75 -8.32 -9.87 20.63
N VAL A 76 -8.08 -10.66 19.58
CA VAL A 76 -6.81 -10.76 18.87
C VAL A 76 -7.01 -10.61 17.37
N PRO A 77 -6.01 -10.17 16.59
CA PRO A 77 -6.15 -10.06 15.16
C PRO A 77 -6.48 -11.40 14.51
N VAL A 78 -7.49 -11.36 13.64
CA VAL A 78 -7.94 -12.53 12.87
C VAL A 78 -7.62 -12.30 11.41
N PHE A 79 -6.77 -13.16 10.87
CA PHE A 79 -6.28 -13.12 9.50
C PHE A 79 -7.03 -14.10 8.63
N GLN A 80 -7.50 -13.68 7.46
CA GLN A 80 -8.05 -14.57 6.45
C GLN A 80 -6.99 -14.93 5.41
N VAL A 81 -6.68 -16.23 5.28
CA VAL A 81 -5.84 -16.75 4.18
C VAL A 81 -6.71 -17.35 3.07
N ILE A 82 -6.25 -17.25 1.83
CA ILE A 82 -6.96 -17.79 0.67
C ILE A 82 -6.33 -19.14 0.28
N VAL A 83 -7.12 -20.20 0.41
CA VAL A 83 -6.86 -21.53 -0.17
C VAL A 83 -7.68 -21.60 -1.46
N ALA A 84 -7.15 -21.02 -2.54
CA ALA A 84 -7.95 -20.69 -3.72
C ALA A 84 -8.37 -21.94 -4.51
N THR A 85 -9.62 -21.99 -4.94
CA THR A 85 -10.09 -22.96 -5.94
C THR A 85 -9.66 -22.59 -7.36
N THR A 86 -9.29 -21.32 -7.57
CA THR A 86 -8.69 -20.79 -8.80
C THR A 86 -7.41 -21.57 -9.14
N ARG A 87 -7.27 -21.94 -10.43
CA ARG A 87 -6.05 -22.60 -10.92
C ARG A 87 -4.86 -21.66 -10.90
N ARG A 88 -3.68 -22.23 -10.65
CA ARG A 88 -2.44 -21.46 -10.54
C ARG A 88 -2.04 -20.71 -11.82
N ASP A 89 -2.24 -21.30 -12.99
CA ASP A 89 -1.96 -20.66 -14.28
C ASP A 89 -2.91 -19.49 -14.57
N ILE A 90 -4.18 -19.65 -14.23
CA ILE A 90 -5.20 -18.59 -14.36
C ILE A 90 -4.87 -17.41 -13.44
N TRP A 91 -4.55 -17.66 -12.18
CA TRP A 91 -4.15 -16.59 -11.25
C TRP A 91 -2.94 -15.82 -11.76
N GLN A 92 -1.90 -16.50 -12.25
CA GLN A 92 -0.68 -15.84 -12.73
C GLN A 92 -0.95 -14.87 -13.87
N ASN A 93 -1.73 -15.31 -14.87
CA ASN A 93 -1.94 -14.54 -16.10
C ASN A 93 -3.10 -13.53 -16.03
N ASN A 94 -3.91 -13.56 -14.96
CA ASN A 94 -5.05 -12.67 -14.80
C ASN A 94 -4.78 -11.53 -13.80
N GLN A 95 -5.07 -10.29 -14.19
CA GLN A 95 -4.96 -9.12 -13.31
C GLN A 95 -6.04 -9.07 -12.22
N ARG A 96 -7.17 -9.76 -12.40
CA ARG A 96 -8.19 -9.87 -11.35
C ARG A 96 -7.74 -10.72 -10.15
N GLY A 97 -6.73 -11.56 -10.33
CA GLY A 97 -6.28 -12.50 -9.30
C GLY A 97 -7.22 -13.70 -9.14
N LEU A 98 -8.31 -13.55 -8.39
CA LEU A 98 -9.21 -14.64 -8.02
C LEU A 98 -10.44 -14.77 -8.95
N ALA A 99 -10.95 -15.99 -9.08
CA ALA A 99 -12.26 -16.23 -9.66
C ALA A 99 -13.39 -15.61 -8.80
N PRO A 100 -14.56 -15.26 -9.38
CA PRO A 100 -15.65 -14.63 -8.63
C PRO A 100 -16.11 -15.40 -7.40
N ALA A 101 -16.12 -16.73 -7.45
CA ALA A 101 -16.49 -17.58 -6.32
C ALA A 101 -15.49 -17.47 -5.16
N ASP A 102 -14.18 -17.53 -5.47
CA ASP A 102 -13.13 -17.37 -4.46
C ASP A 102 -13.15 -15.96 -3.84
N LEU A 103 -13.42 -14.93 -4.65
CA LEU A 103 -13.56 -13.55 -4.16
C LEU A 103 -14.71 -13.45 -3.13
N ALA A 104 -15.88 -14.01 -3.44
CA ALA A 104 -17.00 -13.99 -2.51
C ALA A 104 -16.68 -14.75 -1.21
N MET A 105 -16.12 -15.96 -1.33
CA MET A 105 -15.91 -16.86 -0.19
C MET A 105 -14.72 -16.45 0.70
N HIS A 106 -13.61 -15.99 0.12
CA HIS A 106 -12.39 -15.73 0.87
C HIS A 106 -12.13 -14.26 1.16
N VAL A 107 -12.89 -13.33 0.58
CA VAL A 107 -12.69 -11.89 0.76
C VAL A 107 -13.95 -11.26 1.31
N VAL A 108 -15.03 -11.20 0.53
CA VAL A 108 -16.24 -10.46 0.89
C VAL A 108 -16.90 -10.99 2.17
N LEU A 109 -17.14 -12.30 2.27
CA LEU A 109 -17.80 -12.87 3.46
C LEU A 109 -16.93 -12.75 4.72
N PRO A 110 -15.61 -13.05 4.69
CA PRO A 110 -14.72 -12.80 5.82
C PRO A 110 -14.57 -11.33 6.23
N GLU A 111 -14.70 -10.37 5.30
CA GLU A 111 -14.67 -8.93 5.63
C GLU A 111 -15.86 -8.52 6.51
N LEU A 112 -17.02 -9.15 6.34
CA LEU A 112 -18.19 -8.94 7.22
C LEU A 112 -17.93 -9.39 8.67
N ASP A 113 -17.01 -10.34 8.87
CA ASP A 113 -16.55 -10.80 10.19
C ASP A 113 -15.38 -9.92 10.73
N GLY A 114 -15.02 -8.83 10.05
CA GLY A 114 -13.90 -7.97 10.45
C GLY A 114 -12.51 -8.59 10.29
N ARG A 115 -12.39 -9.67 9.50
CA ARG A 115 -11.09 -10.37 9.32
C ARG A 115 -10.17 -9.59 8.40
N ILE A 116 -8.88 -9.58 8.74
CA ILE A 116 -7.82 -8.94 7.97
C ILE A 116 -7.39 -9.87 6.84
N LEU A 117 -7.55 -9.47 5.57
CA LEU A 117 -7.10 -10.27 4.45
C LEU A 117 -5.56 -10.40 4.45
N ALA A 118 -5.06 -11.62 4.69
CA ALA A 118 -3.63 -11.88 4.78
C ALA A 118 -2.99 -12.28 3.45
N GLY A 119 -3.76 -12.72 2.46
CA GLY A 119 -3.27 -13.13 1.14
C GLY A 119 -3.54 -14.60 0.81
N ALA A 120 -3.20 -15.00 -0.42
CA ALA A 120 -3.30 -16.40 -0.83
C ALA A 120 -2.14 -17.23 -0.29
N ILE A 121 -2.39 -18.51 -0.04
CA ILE A 121 -1.32 -19.46 0.34
C ILE A 121 -1.25 -20.65 -0.62
N SER A 122 -2.28 -20.86 -1.43
CA SER A 122 -2.32 -21.95 -2.41
C SER A 122 -3.30 -21.68 -3.54
N PHE A 123 -3.10 -22.41 -4.62
CA PHE A 123 -3.97 -22.46 -5.79
C PHE A 123 -4.23 -23.90 -6.20
N LYS A 124 -5.29 -24.15 -6.97
CA LYS A 124 -5.52 -25.48 -7.55
C LYS A 124 -4.48 -25.79 -8.60
N GLY A 125 -3.87 -26.96 -8.46
CA GLY A 125 -2.88 -27.50 -9.37
C GLY A 125 -3.03 -29.01 -9.50
N GLU A 126 -2.51 -29.52 -10.61
CA GLU A 126 -2.40 -30.96 -10.82
C GLU A 126 -1.38 -31.57 -9.85
N SER A 127 -1.71 -32.75 -9.34
CA SER A 127 -0.79 -33.57 -8.56
C SER A 127 0.08 -34.41 -9.50
N GLU A 128 1.15 -35.01 -8.99
CA GLU A 128 1.82 -36.08 -9.74
C GLU A 128 0.84 -37.22 -10.03
N THR A 129 1.02 -37.89 -11.17
CA THR A 129 0.18 -39.03 -11.54
C THR A 129 0.45 -40.15 -10.54
N ASP A 130 -0.61 -40.63 -9.89
CA ASP A 130 -0.50 -41.82 -9.04
C ASP A 130 -0.24 -43.04 -9.94
N PRO A 131 0.89 -43.74 -9.79
CA PRO A 131 1.26 -44.84 -10.68
C PRO A 131 0.36 -46.07 -10.50
N ALA A 132 -0.26 -46.25 -9.34
CA ALA A 132 -1.17 -47.37 -9.08
C ALA A 132 -2.58 -47.09 -9.60
N LEU A 133 -3.04 -45.84 -9.53
CA LEU A 133 -4.38 -45.45 -9.98
C LEU A 133 -4.41 -44.96 -11.44
N ALA A 134 -3.25 -44.71 -12.05
CA ALA A 134 -3.10 -44.04 -13.33
C ALA A 134 -3.94 -42.75 -13.43
N PHE A 135 -4.12 -42.07 -12.30
CA PHE A 135 -5.01 -40.93 -12.12
C PHE A 135 -4.24 -39.70 -11.67
N ARG A 136 -4.64 -38.53 -12.17
CA ARG A 136 -4.07 -37.25 -11.80
C ARG A 136 -5.09 -36.42 -11.02
N ALA A 137 -4.91 -36.34 -9.71
CA ALA A 137 -5.79 -35.57 -8.85
C ALA A 137 -5.51 -34.07 -8.93
N PHE A 138 -6.53 -33.24 -8.75
CA PHE A 138 -6.38 -31.81 -8.52
C PHE A 138 -6.43 -31.51 -7.01
N ALA A 139 -5.37 -30.91 -6.50
CA ALA A 139 -5.26 -30.57 -5.08
C ALA A 139 -4.82 -29.11 -4.90
N ASN A 140 -4.92 -28.60 -3.67
CA ASN A 140 -4.38 -27.29 -3.36
C ASN A 140 -2.86 -27.40 -3.20
N ARG A 141 -2.12 -26.65 -4.02
CA ARG A 141 -0.67 -26.63 -3.98
C ARG A 141 -0.19 -25.34 -3.34
N PRO A 142 0.65 -25.40 -2.29
CA PRO A 142 1.18 -24.20 -1.66
C PRO A 142 1.93 -23.36 -2.69
N GLU A 143 1.78 -22.05 -2.58
CA GLU A 143 2.56 -21.08 -3.35
C GLU A 143 3.62 -20.48 -2.41
N PRO A 144 4.90 -20.92 -2.46
CA PRO A 144 5.87 -20.67 -1.41
C PRO A 144 6.11 -19.19 -1.11
N ASP A 145 6.19 -18.34 -2.13
CA ASP A 145 6.43 -16.92 -1.98
C ASP A 145 5.23 -16.19 -1.34
N ARG A 146 4.00 -16.66 -1.63
CA ARG A 146 2.77 -16.17 -1.00
C ARG A 146 2.62 -16.65 0.45
N VAL A 147 2.99 -17.90 0.73
CA VAL A 147 3.05 -18.43 2.11
C VAL A 147 4.02 -17.60 2.95
N ALA A 148 5.21 -17.30 2.42
CA ALA A 148 6.19 -16.45 3.09
C ALA A 148 5.66 -15.01 3.32
N GLN A 149 4.96 -14.44 2.33
CA GLN A 149 4.31 -13.14 2.45
C GLN A 149 3.30 -13.11 3.61
N VAL A 150 2.39 -14.09 3.67
CA VAL A 150 1.40 -14.21 4.75
C VAL A 150 2.10 -14.31 6.10
N ALA A 151 3.11 -15.19 6.21
CA ALA A 151 3.85 -15.37 7.46
C ALA A 151 4.57 -14.09 7.90
N ASN A 152 5.15 -13.32 6.97
CA ASN A 152 5.77 -12.02 7.25
C ASN A 152 4.74 -10.99 7.76
N ARG A 153 3.53 -10.96 7.19
CA ARG A 153 2.46 -10.06 7.65
C ARG A 153 2.04 -10.39 9.08
N VAL A 154 1.80 -11.66 9.38
CA VAL A 154 1.45 -12.12 10.73
C VAL A 154 2.55 -11.77 11.73
N GLU A 155 3.81 -12.01 11.38
CA GLU A 155 4.97 -11.64 12.19
C GLU A 155 5.02 -10.13 12.46
N ALA A 156 4.78 -9.29 11.44
CA ALA A 156 4.81 -7.85 11.60
C ALA A 156 3.72 -7.33 12.55
N PHE A 157 2.52 -7.92 12.51
CA PHE A 157 1.46 -7.64 13.48
C PHE A 157 1.83 -8.06 14.90
N ILE A 158 2.38 -9.28 15.08
CA ILE A 158 2.83 -9.76 16.39
C ILE A 158 3.97 -8.88 16.92
N ARG A 159 4.89 -8.46 16.06
CA ARG A 159 5.95 -7.50 16.40
C ARG A 159 5.34 -6.20 16.90
N LEU A 160 4.39 -5.60 16.18
CA LEU A 160 3.70 -4.39 16.62
C LEU A 160 3.02 -4.57 17.99
N GLN A 161 2.33 -5.70 18.21
CA GLN A 161 1.70 -5.99 19.51
C GLN A 161 2.72 -6.06 20.65
N ARG A 162 3.84 -6.76 20.44
CA ARG A 162 4.87 -7.01 21.46
C ARG A 162 5.74 -5.79 21.76
N THR A 163 5.97 -4.91 20.79
CA THR A 163 6.76 -3.69 21.02
C THR A 163 6.03 -2.78 22.03
N PRO A 164 6.68 -2.35 23.13
CA PRO A 164 6.11 -1.39 24.07
C PRO A 164 5.70 -0.09 23.37
N ARG A 165 4.61 0.55 23.81
CA ARG A 165 4.08 1.76 23.14
C ARG A 165 5.14 2.86 22.97
N ALA A 166 5.99 3.07 23.97
CA ALA A 166 7.07 4.07 23.92
C ALA A 166 8.11 3.79 22.81
N GLU A 167 8.32 2.52 22.43
CA GLU A 167 9.28 2.09 21.40
C GLU A 167 8.65 1.91 20.01
N ARG A 168 7.31 2.01 19.92
CA ARG A 168 6.60 1.83 18.65
C ARG A 168 6.85 3.01 17.72
N LYS A 169 7.61 2.73 16.68
CA LYS A 169 7.74 3.58 15.48
C LYS A 169 6.54 3.47 14.55
N LEU A 170 5.87 4.57 14.24
CA LEU A 170 4.73 4.62 13.30
C LEU A 170 5.00 5.63 12.19
N ALA A 171 4.46 5.38 11.00
CA ALA A 171 4.41 6.38 9.94
C ALA A 171 2.96 6.76 9.60
N ILE A 172 2.66 8.05 9.63
CA ILE A 172 1.37 8.63 9.25
C ILE A 172 1.51 9.23 7.87
N LEU A 173 0.76 8.70 6.89
CA LEU A 173 0.76 9.18 5.52
C LEU A 173 -0.40 10.14 5.27
N ILE A 174 -0.05 11.37 4.90
CA ILE A 174 -1.00 12.39 4.46
C ILE A 174 -1.25 12.20 2.96
N PRO A 175 -2.51 12.24 2.50
CA PRO A 175 -2.84 12.01 1.10
C PRO A 175 -2.37 13.22 0.28
N ASP A 176 -1.68 12.92 -0.81
CA ASP A 176 -1.35 13.89 -1.85
C ASP A 176 -1.82 13.26 -3.18
N TYR A 177 -3.14 13.14 -3.34
CA TYR A 177 -3.73 12.68 -4.60
C TYR A 177 -3.83 13.88 -5.56
N PRO A 178 -3.65 13.70 -6.88
CA PRO A 178 -3.83 14.77 -7.86
C PRO A 178 -5.14 15.53 -7.65
N SER A 179 -5.00 16.76 -7.17
CA SER A 179 -6.08 17.67 -6.83
C SER A 179 -5.67 19.09 -7.21
N ALA A 180 -6.62 20.03 -7.15
CA ALA A 180 -6.32 21.43 -7.45
C ALA A 180 -5.17 21.95 -6.54
N PRO A 181 -4.32 22.88 -7.03
CA PRO A 181 -3.29 23.51 -6.21
C PRO A 181 -3.82 23.98 -4.86
N GLY A 182 -3.05 23.80 -3.79
CA GLY A 182 -3.44 24.16 -2.41
C GLY A 182 -4.28 23.12 -1.66
N ARG A 183 -4.56 21.94 -2.25
CA ARG A 183 -5.32 20.84 -1.60
C ARG A 183 -4.45 19.70 -1.09
N THR A 184 -3.19 19.96 -0.74
CA THR A 184 -2.32 18.97 -0.10
C THR A 184 -2.94 18.51 1.22
N GLY A 185 -3.02 17.20 1.44
CA GLY A 185 -3.71 16.66 2.62
C GLY A 185 -5.23 16.82 2.57
N TYR A 186 -5.83 17.02 1.40
CA TYR A 186 -7.28 17.00 1.28
C TYR A 186 -7.81 15.57 1.29
N ALA A 187 -8.78 15.29 2.15
CA ALA A 187 -9.60 14.10 2.11
C ALA A 187 -11.08 14.50 2.18
N VAL A 188 -11.94 13.75 1.48
CA VAL A 188 -13.38 14.02 1.48
C VAL A 188 -13.93 13.92 2.90
N GLY A 189 -14.53 15.01 3.40
CA GLY A 189 -15.15 15.06 4.73
C GLY A 189 -14.19 15.08 5.91
N LEU A 190 -12.88 15.26 5.70
CA LEU A 190 -11.87 15.22 6.77
C LEU A 190 -10.83 16.33 6.62
N ASP A 191 -10.61 17.10 7.69
CA ASP A 191 -9.46 18.00 7.81
C ASP A 191 -8.23 17.18 8.23
N VAL A 192 -7.45 16.71 7.25
CA VAL A 192 -6.32 15.81 7.52
C VAL A 192 -5.25 16.47 8.38
N PRO A 193 -4.74 17.68 8.09
CA PRO A 193 -3.73 18.31 8.93
C PRO A 193 -4.16 18.46 10.40
N SER A 194 -5.42 18.87 10.65
CA SER A 194 -5.94 18.96 12.03
C SER A 194 -6.12 17.57 12.66
N SER A 195 -6.59 16.58 11.89
CA SER A 195 -6.75 15.21 12.37
C SER A 195 -5.41 14.56 12.72
N VAL A 196 -4.35 14.80 11.94
CA VAL A 196 -3.00 14.31 12.23
C VAL A 196 -2.46 14.93 13.52
N LEU A 197 -2.69 16.23 13.76
CA LEU A 197 -2.31 16.84 15.04
C LEU A 197 -3.05 16.22 16.22
N ALA A 198 -4.36 15.99 16.09
CA ALA A 198 -5.14 15.29 17.12
C ALA A 198 -4.56 13.88 17.36
N MET A 199 -4.27 13.11 16.31
CA MET A 199 -3.65 11.78 16.43
C MET A 199 -2.28 11.84 17.15
N LEU A 200 -1.44 12.86 16.89
CA LEU A 200 -0.16 13.01 17.58
C LEU A 200 -0.35 13.26 19.09
N HIS A 201 -1.35 14.05 19.47
CA HIS A 201 -1.71 14.26 20.87
C HIS A 201 -2.25 12.98 21.52
N ASP A 202 -3.19 12.30 20.88
CA ASP A 202 -3.77 11.04 21.37
C ASP A 202 -2.70 9.96 21.55
N LEU A 203 -1.78 9.81 20.58
CA LEU A 203 -0.67 8.87 20.67
C LEU A 203 0.24 9.19 21.87
N ARG A 204 0.56 10.47 22.09
CA ARG A 204 1.35 10.88 23.25
C ARG A 204 0.65 10.53 24.57
N GLU A 205 -0.64 10.81 24.68
CA GLU A 205 -1.45 10.49 25.86
C GLU A 205 -1.54 8.99 26.12
N GLN A 206 -1.54 8.18 25.05
CA GLN A 206 -1.52 6.72 25.15
C GLN A 206 -0.14 6.13 25.46
N GLY A 207 0.89 6.95 25.66
CA GLY A 207 2.24 6.53 26.05
C GLY A 207 3.17 6.19 24.89
N TYR A 208 2.88 6.66 23.67
CA TYR A 208 3.84 6.62 22.57
C TYR A 208 4.87 7.75 22.72
N ALA A 209 6.10 7.53 22.27
CA ALA A 209 7.13 8.57 22.26
C ALA A 209 6.83 9.57 21.13
N VAL A 210 6.17 10.68 21.49
CA VAL A 210 5.85 11.79 20.58
C VAL A 210 6.40 13.09 21.15
N GLU A 211 7.27 13.74 20.38
CA GLU A 211 8.00 14.94 20.79
C GLU A 211 7.75 16.09 19.81
N GLU A 212 7.89 17.33 20.30
CA GLU A 212 7.81 18.55 19.47
C GLU A 212 6.56 18.69 18.58
N ILE A 213 5.39 18.30 19.08
CA ILE A 213 4.13 18.43 18.33
C ILE A 213 3.90 19.91 17.92
N PRO A 214 3.68 20.20 16.62
CA PRO A 214 3.41 21.56 16.15
C PRO A 214 2.11 22.12 16.76
N GLN A 215 2.07 23.43 16.99
CA GLN A 215 0.91 24.08 17.62
C GLN A 215 -0.25 24.33 16.64
N THR A 216 0.01 24.31 15.33
CA THR A 216 -1.00 24.59 14.30
C THR A 216 -0.85 23.67 13.10
N PRO A 217 -1.94 23.38 12.36
CA PRO A 217 -1.88 22.56 11.16
C PRO A 217 -0.92 23.13 10.10
N ARG A 218 -0.85 24.46 9.98
CA ARG A 218 0.09 25.13 9.08
C ARG A 218 1.54 24.86 9.48
N ALA A 219 1.88 24.93 10.77
CA ALA A 219 3.22 24.62 11.25
C ALA A 219 3.61 23.14 11.02
N LEU A 220 2.65 22.22 11.05
CA LEU A 220 2.88 20.83 10.64
C LEU A 220 3.25 20.75 9.15
N LEU A 221 2.47 21.36 8.27
CA LEU A 221 2.76 21.37 6.83
C LEU A 221 4.10 22.04 6.50
N ASP A 222 4.42 23.16 7.15
CA ASP A 222 5.70 23.85 6.96
C ASP A 222 6.89 22.95 7.37
N ARG A 223 6.75 22.11 8.42
CA ARG A 223 7.79 21.12 8.79
C ARG A 223 7.95 20.03 7.72
N LEU A 224 6.85 19.59 7.11
CA LEU A 224 6.89 18.60 6.03
C LEU A 224 7.55 19.17 4.77
N GLU A 225 7.32 20.45 4.47
CA GLU A 225 7.89 21.15 3.32
C GLU A 225 9.37 21.48 3.48
N LYS A 226 9.82 21.80 4.71
CA LYS A 226 11.27 21.95 5.00
C LYS A 226 12.06 20.70 4.65
N GLY A 227 11.42 19.52 4.72
CA GLY A 227 12.02 18.24 4.35
C GLY A 227 13.24 17.90 5.21
N GLY A 228 14.28 17.36 4.57
CA GLY A 228 15.52 16.93 5.22
C GLY A 228 15.60 15.41 5.41
N GLN A 229 14.48 14.71 5.32
CA GLN A 229 14.42 13.26 5.24
C GLN A 229 14.64 12.77 3.79
N GLY A 230 15.08 11.53 3.65
CA GLY A 230 15.32 10.93 2.35
C GLY A 230 16.04 9.59 2.44
N LEU A 231 16.22 8.95 1.29
CA LEU A 231 17.02 7.74 1.14
C LEU A 231 18.20 8.02 0.22
N ALA A 232 19.43 7.73 0.67
CA ALA A 232 20.59 7.88 -0.20
C ALA A 232 20.52 6.88 -1.35
N LEU A 233 20.97 7.26 -2.54
CA LEU A 233 20.95 6.40 -3.72
C LEU A 233 21.67 5.06 -3.47
N LYS A 234 22.80 5.09 -2.76
CA LYS A 234 23.55 3.89 -2.39
C LYS A 234 22.73 2.93 -1.52
N GLU A 235 21.96 3.47 -0.57
CA GLU A 235 21.06 2.68 0.27
C GLU A 235 19.90 2.12 -0.55
N TYR A 236 19.33 2.94 -1.43
CA TYR A 236 18.29 2.50 -2.37
C TYR A 236 18.76 1.31 -3.22
N LEU A 237 19.92 1.40 -3.86
CA LEU A 237 20.50 0.33 -4.66
C LEU A 237 20.82 -0.93 -3.83
N THR A 238 21.14 -0.75 -2.55
CA THR A 238 21.37 -1.89 -1.64
C THR A 238 20.05 -2.58 -1.30
N PHE A 239 19.01 -1.81 -0.99
CA PHE A 239 17.70 -2.32 -0.61
C PHE A 239 16.89 -2.85 -1.80
N SER A 240 17.09 -2.30 -3.00
CA SER A 240 16.41 -2.73 -4.23
C SER A 240 16.78 -4.15 -4.66
N ASN A 241 17.89 -4.71 -4.15
CA ASN A 241 18.23 -6.12 -4.35
C ASN A 241 17.17 -7.11 -3.80
N GLN A 242 16.29 -6.65 -2.90
CA GLN A 242 15.17 -7.44 -2.37
C GLN A 242 13.88 -7.27 -3.19
N VAL A 243 13.87 -6.35 -4.16
CA VAL A 243 12.74 -6.13 -5.07
C VAL A 243 12.86 -7.12 -6.23
N PRO A 244 11.76 -7.75 -6.68
CA PRO A 244 11.82 -8.67 -7.81
C PRO A 244 12.48 -8.04 -9.05
N PRO A 245 13.42 -8.72 -9.71
CA PRO A 245 14.12 -8.18 -10.88
C PRO A 245 13.18 -7.74 -12.01
N ALA A 246 12.07 -8.46 -12.21
CA ALA A 246 11.06 -8.10 -13.20
C ALA A 246 10.39 -6.74 -12.91
N ALA A 247 10.20 -6.40 -11.62
CA ALA A 247 9.63 -5.11 -11.25
C ALA A 247 10.65 -3.97 -11.44
N ILE A 248 11.93 -4.20 -11.12
CA ILE A 248 13.00 -3.23 -11.39
C ILE A 248 13.15 -2.98 -12.90
N ALA A 249 13.16 -4.03 -13.71
CA ALA A 249 13.21 -3.91 -15.17
C ALA A 249 12.01 -3.12 -15.73
N ALA A 250 10.82 -3.32 -15.18
CA ALA A 250 9.63 -2.55 -15.56
C ALA A 250 9.78 -1.06 -15.19
N LEU A 251 10.34 -0.75 -14.02
CA LEU A 251 10.65 0.63 -13.63
C LEU A 251 11.64 1.26 -14.61
N GLU A 252 12.76 0.59 -14.87
CA GLU A 252 13.81 1.13 -15.73
C GLU A 252 13.34 1.35 -17.17
N ALA A 253 12.49 0.45 -17.68
CA ALA A 253 11.88 0.60 -18.99
C ALA A 253 10.95 1.82 -19.08
N ALA A 254 10.27 2.18 -18.00
CA ALA A 254 9.33 3.30 -17.96
C ALA A 254 9.99 4.65 -17.62
N TRP A 255 11.00 4.63 -16.75
CA TRP A 255 11.51 5.81 -16.05
C TRP A 255 13.02 6.08 -16.24
N GLY A 256 13.77 5.16 -16.84
CA GLY A 256 15.23 5.26 -16.88
C GLY A 256 15.86 4.74 -15.60
N LYS A 257 17.10 5.13 -15.30
CA LYS A 257 17.79 4.59 -14.13
C LYS A 257 17.45 5.38 -12.87
N ALA A 258 17.66 4.74 -11.71
CA ALA A 258 17.43 5.38 -10.42
C ALA A 258 18.27 6.65 -10.21
N GLU A 259 19.49 6.70 -10.76
CA GLU A 259 20.36 7.88 -10.74
C GLU A 259 19.69 9.12 -11.33
N ASP A 260 18.89 8.92 -12.39
CA ASP A 260 18.26 9.99 -13.17
C ASP A 260 17.12 10.69 -12.41
N GLU A 261 16.61 10.08 -11.34
CA GLU A 261 15.56 10.64 -10.48
C GLU A 261 16.10 11.27 -9.18
N THR A 262 17.40 11.15 -8.89
CA THR A 262 17.97 11.67 -7.64
C THR A 262 18.07 13.20 -7.64
N GLY A 263 17.78 13.82 -6.49
CA GLY A 263 17.81 15.29 -6.35
C GLY A 263 16.55 16.02 -6.84
N LEU A 264 15.61 15.34 -7.49
CA LEU A 264 14.29 15.89 -7.82
C LEU A 264 13.41 15.92 -6.57
N CYS A 265 13.27 17.10 -5.95
CA CYS A 265 12.16 17.37 -5.05
C CYS A 265 11.07 18.05 -5.88
N GLU A 266 10.24 17.25 -6.56
CA GLU A 266 9.07 17.79 -7.28
C GLU A 266 8.05 18.24 -6.24
N ALA A 267 8.19 19.48 -5.76
CA ALA A 267 7.11 20.15 -5.04
C ALA A 267 5.98 20.43 -6.06
N PRO A 268 4.73 20.01 -5.82
CA PRO A 268 3.64 20.56 -6.62
C PRO A 268 3.63 22.08 -6.42
N PRO A 269 3.32 22.89 -7.46
CA PRO A 269 3.30 24.33 -7.31
C PRO A 269 2.24 24.72 -6.26
N SER A 270 2.70 25.03 -5.05
CA SER A 270 1.90 25.61 -3.99
C SER A 270 1.64 27.08 -4.31
N VAL A 271 0.70 27.33 -5.23
CA VAL A 271 0.10 28.67 -5.33
C VAL A 271 -1.02 28.70 -4.30
N LEU A 272 -0.77 29.31 -3.14
CA LEU A 272 -1.81 29.74 -2.22
C LEU A 272 -2.59 30.86 -2.91
N PRO A 273 -3.89 30.71 -3.24
CA PRO A 273 -4.71 31.87 -3.56
C PRO A 273 -5.19 32.48 -2.25
N ASP A 274 -5.02 33.80 -2.11
CA ASP A 274 -5.73 34.59 -1.09
C ASP A 274 -7.24 34.31 -1.21
N ILE A 275 -7.80 33.64 -0.21
CA ILE A 275 -9.24 33.39 -0.16
C ILE A 275 -9.90 34.68 0.32
N SER A 276 -10.48 35.43 -0.61
CA SER A 276 -11.49 36.44 -0.31
C SER A 276 -12.88 35.80 -0.46
N PRO A 277 -13.82 35.97 0.49
CA PRO A 277 -15.04 35.18 0.53
C PRO A 277 -16.15 35.82 -0.30
N ALA A 278 -16.45 35.26 -1.48
CA ALA A 278 -17.74 35.47 -2.13
C ALA A 278 -18.09 34.33 -3.10
N ARG A 279 -19.26 33.71 -2.86
CA ARG A 279 -20.20 33.01 -3.77
C ARG A 279 -19.65 32.65 -5.17
N GLY A 280 -19.59 31.40 -5.62
CA GLY A 280 -20.61 30.36 -5.55
C GLY A 280 -21.54 30.44 -6.76
N GLU A 281 -21.09 30.01 -7.94
CA GLU A 281 -21.95 29.68 -9.10
C GLU A 281 -21.20 28.72 -10.05
N ILE A 282 -21.89 27.66 -10.47
CA ILE A 282 -21.41 26.53 -11.28
C ILE A 282 -21.95 26.73 -12.69
N GLU A 283 -21.09 26.86 -13.70
CA GLU A 283 -21.51 26.87 -15.10
C GLU A 283 -21.27 25.49 -15.75
N LEU A 284 -22.37 24.85 -16.15
CA LEU A 284 -22.44 23.56 -16.83
C LEU A 284 -22.08 23.71 -18.32
N SER A 285 -21.03 23.03 -18.77
CA SER A 285 -20.72 22.90 -20.21
C SER A 285 -21.20 21.55 -20.74
N LEU A 286 -22.25 21.57 -21.57
CA LEU A 286 -22.67 20.43 -22.40
C LEU A 286 -22.17 20.61 -23.84
N ARG A 287 -21.76 19.49 -24.44
CA ARG A 287 -21.21 19.35 -25.80
C ARG A 287 -22.29 19.36 -26.89
N LEU A 288 -21.91 19.81 -28.10
CA LEU A 288 -21.90 19.10 -29.40
C LEU A 288 -22.25 20.02 -30.60
N SER A 289 -21.40 19.94 -31.64
CA SER A 289 -21.47 20.58 -32.97
C SER A 289 -22.51 19.89 -33.89
N PRO A 290 -22.80 20.38 -35.14
CA PRO A 290 -21.86 20.22 -36.28
C PRO A 290 -21.91 21.24 -37.46
N THR A 291 -20.76 21.31 -38.16
CA THR A 291 -20.50 21.45 -39.62
C THR A 291 -21.16 22.53 -40.49
N THR A 292 -20.31 23.32 -41.17
CA THR A 292 -20.43 23.68 -42.60
C THR A 292 -19.05 23.90 -43.23
N SER A 293 -18.84 23.32 -44.42
CA SER A 293 -17.70 23.51 -45.33
C SER A 293 -17.85 24.77 -46.19
N VAL A 294 -16.73 25.31 -46.71
CA VAL A 294 -16.47 25.65 -48.14
C VAL A 294 -15.09 26.33 -48.27
N ALA A 295 -14.35 25.96 -49.32
CA ALA A 295 -13.04 26.43 -49.78
C ALA A 295 -13.07 27.92 -50.23
N GLU A 296 -12.01 28.67 -50.56
CA GLU A 296 -10.78 28.41 -51.32
C GLU A 296 -9.99 29.75 -51.36
N GLY A 297 -8.66 29.75 -51.52
CA GLY A 297 -7.91 30.99 -51.83
C GLY A 297 -6.42 30.97 -51.47
N ALA A 298 -5.56 30.96 -52.49
CA ALA A 298 -4.11 30.76 -52.42
C ALA A 298 -3.28 32.06 -52.29
N THR A 299 -2.08 31.99 -51.70
CA THR A 299 -0.73 32.21 -52.32
C THR A 299 0.34 32.73 -51.33
N ALA A 300 1.56 32.14 -51.42
CA ALA A 300 2.96 32.64 -51.26
C ALA A 300 3.30 33.80 -50.29
N SER A 301 4.47 34.00 -49.69
CA SER A 301 5.81 33.38 -49.54
C SER A 301 6.64 34.36 -48.65
N GLU A 302 7.82 33.94 -48.21
CA GLU A 302 8.98 34.75 -47.74
C GLU A 302 9.24 34.94 -46.21
N LEU A 303 10.24 34.18 -45.75
CA LEU A 303 11.23 34.49 -44.70
C LEU A 303 12.32 35.43 -45.28
N PRO A 304 13.44 35.79 -44.60
CA PRO A 304 13.79 35.92 -43.16
C PRO A 304 14.58 37.23 -42.86
N ILE A 305 14.67 37.71 -41.60
CA ILE A 305 15.84 38.51 -41.14
C ILE A 305 16.13 38.26 -39.65
N SER A 306 17.39 37.93 -39.35
CA SER A 306 18.00 37.81 -38.02
C SER A 306 18.84 39.06 -37.70
N PRO A 307 19.14 39.39 -36.43
CA PRO A 307 20.54 39.78 -36.14
C PRO A 307 21.13 39.29 -34.79
N LEU A 308 22.43 39.55 -34.68
CA LEU A 308 23.50 39.00 -33.84
C LEU A 308 23.67 39.56 -32.41
N ALA A 309 24.23 38.67 -31.57
CA ALA A 309 25.26 38.81 -30.52
C ALA A 309 25.59 40.17 -29.85
N GLY A 310 25.66 40.13 -28.51
CA GLY A 310 26.42 41.06 -27.67
C GLY A 310 26.89 40.37 -26.38
N GLU A 311 28.22 40.31 -26.19
CA GLU A 311 28.89 39.82 -24.97
C GLU A 311 28.91 40.90 -23.87
N MET A 312 28.75 40.50 -22.61
CA MET A 312 29.28 41.24 -21.46
C MET A 312 29.74 40.25 -20.36
N SER A 313 30.96 40.48 -19.89
CA SER A 313 31.70 39.71 -18.89
C SER A 313 31.47 40.25 -17.47
N GLY A 314 31.48 39.34 -16.48
CA GLY A 314 32.03 39.63 -15.15
C GLY A 314 31.07 39.57 -13.96
N ARG A 315 31.04 38.42 -13.26
CA ARG A 315 31.33 38.31 -11.82
C ARG A 315 31.30 36.85 -11.36
N THR A 316 32.47 36.38 -10.94
CA THR A 316 32.68 35.20 -10.09
C THR A 316 32.26 35.50 -8.66
N GLU A 317 31.45 34.63 -8.06
CA GLU A 317 31.62 34.03 -6.72
C GLU A 317 30.32 33.35 -6.27
N GLY A 318 30.42 32.07 -5.89
CA GLY A 318 29.28 31.31 -5.37
C GLY A 318 29.53 29.81 -5.42
N GLY A 319 30.42 29.34 -4.54
CA GLY A 319 30.86 27.96 -4.29
C GLY A 319 30.08 26.83 -4.97
N VAL A 320 30.83 26.00 -5.71
CA VAL A 320 30.48 24.60 -5.94
C VAL A 320 30.33 23.96 -4.55
N GLN A 321 29.08 23.80 -4.10
CA GLN A 321 28.77 22.93 -2.97
C GLN A 321 29.32 21.54 -3.31
N ALA A 322 30.03 20.95 -2.35
CA ALA A 322 30.49 19.57 -2.38
C ALA A 322 29.40 18.65 -2.96
N PRO A 323 29.75 17.57 -3.68
CA PRO A 323 28.77 16.75 -4.39
C PRO A 323 27.67 16.37 -3.41
N THR A 324 26.48 16.95 -3.58
CA THR A 324 25.32 16.60 -2.80
C THR A 324 25.12 15.12 -3.01
N VAL A 325 25.32 14.32 -1.96
CA VAL A 325 25.15 12.87 -2.04
C VAL A 325 23.79 12.61 -2.68
N ALA A 326 23.79 11.96 -3.85
CA ALA A 326 22.59 11.67 -4.60
C ALA A 326 21.58 10.94 -3.69
N LYS A 327 20.41 11.55 -3.48
CA LYS A 327 19.38 11.03 -2.58
C LYS A 327 17.98 11.27 -3.16
N PHE A 328 17.04 10.44 -2.74
CA PHE A 328 15.61 10.65 -2.90
C PHE A 328 15.10 11.49 -1.72
N PRO A 329 14.76 12.77 -1.91
CA PRO A 329 14.22 13.61 -0.84
C PRO A 329 12.76 13.27 -0.56
N PHE A 330 12.36 13.22 0.70
CA PHE A 330 10.98 13.00 1.10
C PHE A 330 10.43 14.17 1.92
N ARG A 331 9.17 14.53 1.63
CA ARG A 331 8.40 15.49 2.43
C ARG A 331 7.92 14.79 3.69
N ALA A 332 8.74 14.83 4.73
CA ALA A 332 8.48 14.15 5.99
C ALA A 332 9.07 14.88 7.19
N ALA A 333 8.43 14.72 8.34
CA ALA A 333 8.84 15.25 9.64
C ALA A 333 8.65 14.19 10.71
N THR A 334 9.60 14.10 11.66
CA THR A 334 9.61 13.12 12.73
C THR A 334 9.38 13.81 14.09
N PHE A 335 8.50 13.24 14.89
CA PHE A 335 8.05 13.70 16.21
C PHE A 335 8.28 12.55 17.20
N GLY A 336 9.50 12.42 17.73
CA GLY A 336 9.92 11.25 18.51
C GLY A 336 9.97 9.98 17.63
N ASN A 337 9.15 8.98 17.94
CA ASN A 337 9.03 7.75 17.17
C ASN A 337 7.95 7.79 16.07
N ILE A 338 7.26 8.92 15.89
CA ILE A 338 6.20 9.06 14.90
C ILE A 338 6.68 9.92 13.73
N THR A 339 6.64 9.38 12.52
CA THR A 339 6.98 10.13 11.30
C THR A 339 5.71 10.44 10.51
N VAL A 340 5.48 11.72 10.23
CA VAL A 340 4.43 12.16 9.30
C VAL A 340 5.07 12.41 7.95
N ALA A 341 4.47 11.91 6.86
CA ALA A 341 5.03 12.04 5.53
C ALA A 341 3.96 12.18 4.44
N LEU A 342 4.34 12.77 3.31
CA LEU A 342 3.60 12.67 2.06
C LEU A 342 4.29 11.65 1.17
N ALA A 343 3.52 10.70 0.65
CA ALA A 343 4.04 9.75 -0.33
C ALA A 343 4.45 10.52 -1.60
N PRO A 344 5.60 10.19 -2.21
CA PRO A 344 5.97 10.74 -3.51
C PRO A 344 4.92 10.47 -4.57
N ASP A 345 4.91 11.30 -5.61
CA ASP A 345 4.03 11.07 -6.74
C ASP A 345 4.31 9.73 -7.42
N ARG A 346 3.23 9.05 -7.80
CA ARG A 346 3.31 7.80 -8.55
C ARG A 346 3.94 7.97 -9.93
N GLY A 347 3.66 9.10 -10.59
CA GLY A 347 4.07 9.40 -11.96
C GLY A 347 4.70 10.79 -12.09
N ARG A 348 4.67 11.37 -13.28
CA ARG A 348 5.22 12.71 -13.53
C ARG A 348 4.30 13.78 -12.96
N SER A 349 4.82 14.77 -12.26
CA SER A 349 4.03 15.91 -11.77
C SER A 349 3.30 16.65 -12.91
N THR A 350 3.92 16.76 -14.09
CA THR A 350 3.33 17.43 -15.26
C THR A 350 2.12 16.71 -15.85
N ASN A 351 2.06 15.37 -15.73
CA ASN A 351 0.98 14.54 -16.25
C ASN A 351 0.25 13.76 -15.14
N ARG A 352 0.28 14.29 -13.90
CA ARG A 352 -0.10 13.60 -12.67
C ARG A 352 -1.45 12.88 -12.77
N ARG A 353 -2.47 13.52 -13.36
CA ARG A 353 -3.80 12.90 -13.52
C ARG A 353 -3.77 11.69 -14.46
N ALA A 354 -3.11 11.79 -15.61
CA ALA A 354 -3.07 10.70 -16.58
C ALA A 354 -2.28 9.51 -16.03
N ASP A 355 -1.09 9.76 -15.48
CA ASP A 355 -0.20 8.73 -14.97
C ASP A 355 -0.79 7.98 -13.77
N TYR A 356 -1.56 8.65 -12.91
CA TYR A 356 -2.25 8.01 -11.78
C TYR A 356 -3.39 7.07 -12.20
N HIS A 357 -4.00 7.32 -13.37
CA HIS A 357 -5.11 6.52 -13.89
C HIS A 357 -4.66 5.44 -14.89
N ASP A 358 -3.37 5.37 -15.23
CA ASP A 358 -2.82 4.29 -16.05
C ASP A 358 -2.65 3.02 -15.20
N PRO A 359 -3.40 1.93 -15.46
CA PRO A 359 -3.34 0.71 -14.66
C PRO A 359 -2.06 -0.12 -14.91
N THR A 360 -1.29 0.22 -15.95
CA THR A 360 -0.10 -0.53 -16.39
C THR A 360 1.21 0.19 -16.08
N LEU A 361 1.18 1.52 -15.95
CA LEU A 361 2.37 2.33 -15.69
C LEU A 361 2.93 2.06 -14.27
N PRO A 362 4.14 1.49 -14.15
CA PRO A 362 4.79 1.25 -12.85
C PRO A 362 5.03 2.58 -12.12
N PRO A 363 5.10 2.57 -10.77
CA PRO A 363 5.47 3.76 -10.02
C PRO A 363 6.93 4.16 -10.31
N ARG A 364 7.25 5.43 -10.07
CA ARG A 364 8.62 5.95 -10.13
C ARG A 364 9.55 5.33 -9.08
N HIS A 365 10.87 5.44 -9.26
CA HIS A 365 11.86 4.95 -8.29
C HIS A 365 11.68 5.62 -6.93
N ALA A 366 11.30 6.90 -6.92
CA ALA A 366 11.02 7.66 -5.70
C ALA A 366 10.00 6.97 -4.77
N LEU A 367 8.93 6.37 -5.32
CA LEU A 367 7.91 5.71 -4.49
C LEU A 367 8.39 4.35 -3.95
N ILE A 368 9.18 3.61 -4.72
CA ILE A 368 9.85 2.39 -4.23
C ILE A 368 10.85 2.75 -3.13
N ALA A 369 11.66 3.78 -3.35
CA ALA A 369 12.61 4.30 -2.37
C ALA A 369 11.90 4.72 -1.08
N PHE A 370 10.73 5.34 -1.18
CA PHE A 370 9.91 5.72 -0.03
C PHE A 370 9.47 4.49 0.80
N GLY A 371 8.92 3.46 0.15
CA GLY A 371 8.55 2.21 0.85
C GLY A 371 9.73 1.49 1.49
N LEU A 372 10.90 1.49 0.82
CA LEU A 372 12.13 0.92 1.37
C LEU A 372 12.65 1.75 2.56
N TRP A 373 12.62 3.07 2.47
CA TRP A 373 12.99 3.98 3.56
C TRP A 373 12.12 3.78 4.80
N LEU A 374 10.79 3.71 4.64
CA LEU A 374 9.86 3.43 5.74
C LEU A 374 10.20 2.10 6.45
N ARG A 375 10.42 1.04 5.68
CA ARG A 375 10.61 -0.32 6.21
C ARG A 375 12.00 -0.62 6.73
N LYS A 376 13.03 -0.06 6.10
CA LYS A 376 14.43 -0.46 6.31
C LYS A 376 15.24 0.63 7.01
N SER A 377 15.06 1.90 6.64
CA SER A 377 15.78 3.01 7.27
C SER A 377 15.10 3.45 8.56
N LEU A 378 13.80 3.76 8.51
CA LEU A 378 13.03 4.10 9.72
C LEU A 378 12.72 2.86 10.56
N GLY A 379 12.41 1.75 9.89
CA GLY A 379 12.03 0.50 10.55
C GLY A 379 10.67 0.60 11.23
N VAL A 380 9.68 1.23 10.57
CA VAL A 380 8.37 1.44 11.16
C VAL A 380 7.67 0.11 11.48
N HIS A 381 6.86 0.12 12.54
CA HIS A 381 6.08 -1.03 12.97
C HIS A 381 4.70 -1.09 12.31
N ALA A 382 4.14 0.06 11.91
CA ALA A 382 2.88 0.17 11.20
C ALA A 382 2.79 1.48 10.39
N LEU A 383 1.91 1.47 9.40
CA LEU A 383 1.50 2.62 8.60
C LEU A 383 0.08 3.04 8.96
N ILE A 384 -0.15 4.34 9.04
CA ILE A 384 -1.48 4.95 9.20
C ILE A 384 -1.72 5.81 7.95
N ASN A 385 -2.58 5.36 7.04
CA ASN A 385 -3.01 6.19 5.92
C ASN A 385 -4.19 7.03 6.37
N VAL A 386 -4.17 8.35 6.17
CA VAL A 386 -5.26 9.22 6.60
C VAL A 386 -6.05 9.72 5.40
N GLY A 387 -7.36 9.56 5.40
CA GLY A 387 -8.25 10.08 4.35
C GLY A 387 -8.92 9.00 3.50
N ALA A 388 -9.56 9.41 2.40
CA ALA A 388 -10.36 8.50 1.58
C ALA A 388 -9.54 7.73 0.53
N HIS A 389 -8.47 8.32 0.00
CA HIS A 389 -7.62 7.67 -1.00
C HIS A 389 -6.17 8.11 -0.82
N GLY A 390 -5.26 7.14 -0.87
CA GLY A 390 -3.82 7.29 -0.94
C GLY A 390 -3.30 6.80 -2.29
N THR A 391 -1.99 6.91 -2.48
CA THR A 391 -1.32 6.51 -3.72
C THR A 391 -1.03 5.00 -3.77
N LEU A 392 -0.97 4.34 -2.60
CA LEU A 392 -0.42 2.99 -2.45
C LEU A 392 -1.41 1.90 -2.88
N GLU A 393 -2.70 2.08 -2.62
CA GLU A 393 -3.75 1.11 -2.94
C GLU A 393 -4.04 1.00 -4.45
N TRP A 394 -3.69 2.03 -5.23
CA TRP A 394 -3.96 2.09 -6.66
C TRP A 394 -2.78 1.65 -7.53
N LEU A 395 -1.64 1.28 -6.94
CA LEU A 395 -0.45 0.91 -7.70
C LEU A 395 -0.68 -0.35 -8.57
N PRO A 396 0.01 -0.47 -9.73
CA PRO A 396 -0.22 -1.58 -10.64
C PRO A 396 0.03 -2.94 -9.99
N GLY A 397 -0.82 -3.89 -10.33
CA GLY A 397 -0.77 -5.25 -9.83
C GLY A 397 -2.12 -5.91 -9.94
N LYS A 398 -2.22 -7.09 -9.32
CA LYS A 398 -3.48 -7.81 -9.23
C LYS A 398 -4.45 -7.06 -8.31
N THR A 399 -5.75 -7.15 -8.57
CA THR A 399 -6.75 -6.49 -7.72
C THR A 399 -6.86 -7.13 -6.33
N VAL A 400 -6.68 -8.45 -6.26
CA VAL A 400 -6.68 -9.24 -5.02
C VAL A 400 -5.73 -10.42 -5.16
N ALA A 401 -5.34 -11.03 -4.04
CA ALA A 401 -4.35 -12.12 -4.02
C ALA A 401 -3.05 -11.69 -4.74
N LEU A 402 -2.46 -10.60 -4.26
CA LEU A 402 -1.27 -9.97 -4.83
C LEU A 402 -0.11 -10.95 -4.99
N SER A 403 0.65 -10.81 -6.08
CA SER A 403 1.94 -11.47 -6.28
C SER A 403 3.10 -10.63 -5.71
N GLU A 404 4.31 -11.21 -5.64
CA GLU A 404 5.53 -10.50 -5.23
C GLU A 404 5.87 -9.33 -6.16
N THR A 405 5.45 -9.43 -7.42
CA THR A 405 5.66 -8.40 -8.45
C THR A 405 4.62 -7.27 -8.42
N CYS A 406 3.60 -7.36 -7.57
CA CYS A 406 2.60 -6.30 -7.44
C CYS A 406 3.19 -5.10 -6.67
N PHE A 407 3.07 -3.90 -7.20
CA PHE A 407 3.68 -2.72 -6.58
C PHE A 407 3.13 -2.35 -5.19
N PRO A 408 1.84 -2.52 -4.87
CA PRO A 408 1.37 -2.33 -3.49
C PRO A 408 2.14 -3.20 -2.49
N GLU A 409 2.47 -4.43 -2.89
CA GLU A 409 3.24 -5.36 -2.09
C GLU A 409 4.72 -4.96 -2.01
N ILE A 410 5.31 -4.57 -3.14
CA ILE A 410 6.71 -4.14 -3.17
C ILE A 410 6.92 -2.92 -2.29
N VAL A 411 6.00 -1.95 -2.27
CA VAL A 411 6.14 -0.71 -1.50
C VAL A 411 5.84 -0.93 -0.02
N THR A 412 4.71 -1.57 0.30
CA THR A 412 4.22 -1.70 1.69
C THR A 412 4.81 -2.91 2.42
N GLY A 413 5.05 -4.00 1.69
CA GLY A 413 5.52 -5.27 2.23
C GLY A 413 4.62 -5.78 3.35
N PRO A 414 5.19 -6.29 4.45
CA PRO A 414 4.39 -6.90 5.51
C PRO A 414 3.82 -5.91 6.52
N LEU A 415 4.02 -4.59 6.34
CA LEU A 415 3.61 -3.60 7.33
C LEU A 415 2.09 -3.67 7.60
N PRO A 416 1.65 -3.70 8.87
CA PRO A 416 0.28 -3.40 9.23
C PRO A 416 -0.11 -2.01 8.71
N VAL A 417 -1.21 -1.95 7.96
CA VAL A 417 -1.79 -0.69 7.46
C VAL A 417 -3.09 -0.43 8.20
N ILE A 418 -3.17 0.69 8.89
CA ILE A 418 -4.34 1.18 9.60
C ILE A 418 -4.88 2.35 8.79
N TYR A 419 -6.20 2.37 8.55
CA TYR A 419 -6.80 3.35 7.65
C TYR A 419 -8.06 3.96 8.28
N PRO A 420 -7.98 5.12 8.96
CA PRO A 420 -9.14 5.91 9.30
C PRO A 420 -9.87 6.33 8.01
N PHE A 421 -11.04 5.73 7.79
CA PHE A 421 -11.79 5.85 6.55
C PHE A 421 -13.18 6.45 6.77
N ILE A 422 -13.72 7.12 5.75
CA ILE A 422 -15.05 7.72 5.82
C ILE A 422 -16.14 6.65 5.73
N VAL A 423 -17.02 6.59 6.73
CA VAL A 423 -18.06 5.54 6.86
C VAL A 423 -19.03 5.48 5.68
N SER A 424 -19.24 6.58 4.97
CA SER A 424 -20.16 6.66 3.83
C SER A 424 -19.56 6.22 2.49
N ASN A 425 -18.31 5.75 2.48
CA ASN A 425 -17.62 5.26 1.30
C ASN A 425 -17.09 3.83 1.58
N PRO A 426 -17.95 2.80 1.53
CA PRO A 426 -17.55 1.43 1.84
C PRO A 426 -16.62 0.80 0.79
#